data_AF-A0A7C1Q6Q6-F1
#
_entry.id   AF-A0A7C1Q6Q6-F1
#
_cell.length_a   1.000
_cell.length_b   1.000
_cell.length_c   1.000
_cell.angle_alpha   90.00
_cell.angle_beta   90.00
_cell.angle_gamma   90.00
#
_symmetry.space_group_name_H-M   'P 1'
#
loop_
_entity.id
_entity.type
_entity.pdbx_description
1 polymer ?
#
loop_
_entity_poly.entity_id
_entity_poly.type
_entity_poly.pdbx_seq_one_letter_code
_entity_poly.pdbx_strand_id
1 'polypeptide(L)'
;MQTLSPHTSKPAMYVGTQSTKPVNTESIEAMTKATDRMVKGIFKNLECPNQPGFVGCRMYKGQPIFQKWFQDGEEAEIPLSVARHINENTSYNVNGYLLDSDGNYVKGAGRTVQRYAFNSLDFK
;
A
#
# COMPACT_ATOMS: atom_id res chain seq x y z
N MET A 1 -52.48 6.41 16.99
CA MET A 1 -51.90 5.24 16.30
C MET A 1 -51.02 5.76 15.18
N GLN A 2 -49.71 5.83 15.40
CA GLN A 2 -48.74 6.39 14.42
C GLN A 2 -48.17 5.26 13.56
N THR A 3 -48.21 5.46 12.24
CA THR A 3 -47.68 4.54 11.22
C THR A 3 -46.18 4.77 11.05
N LEU A 4 -45.36 3.74 11.27
CA LEU A 4 -43.91 3.77 11.00
C LEU A 4 -43.63 3.22 9.59
N SER A 5 -43.10 4.08 8.73
CA SER A 5 -42.63 3.75 7.38
C SER A 5 -41.33 2.93 7.42
N PRO A 6 -41.10 1.98 6.50
CA PRO A 6 -39.87 1.19 6.48
C PRO A 6 -38.68 2.03 5.96
N HIS A 7 -37.65 2.17 6.79
CA HIS A 7 -36.35 2.71 6.37
C HIS A 7 -35.63 1.68 5.49
N THR A 8 -35.64 1.89 4.18
CA THR A 8 -34.75 1.21 3.23
C THR A 8 -33.33 1.78 3.38
N SER A 9 -32.47 1.10 4.13
CA SER A 9 -31.03 1.39 4.12
C SER A 9 -30.42 0.83 2.83
N LYS A 10 -29.99 1.73 1.93
CA LYS A 10 -29.21 1.37 0.74
C LYS A 10 -27.88 0.72 1.16
N PRO A 11 -27.41 -0.36 0.52
CA PRO A 11 -26.07 -0.88 0.80
C PRO A 11 -25.01 0.09 0.25
N ALA A 12 -24.08 0.51 1.10
CA ALA A 12 -22.88 1.22 0.70
C ALA A 12 -22.00 0.28 -0.13
N MET A 13 -21.96 0.51 -1.45
CA MET A 13 -21.06 -0.18 -2.35
C MET A 13 -19.62 0.21 -1.99
N TYR A 14 -18.85 -0.74 -1.45
CA TYR A 14 -17.41 -0.59 -1.29
C TYR A 14 -16.79 -0.59 -2.69
N VAL A 15 -16.40 0.59 -3.19
CA VAL A 15 -15.60 0.71 -4.41
C VAL A 15 -14.17 0.30 -4.06
N GLY A 16 -13.95 -1.01 -3.99
CA GLY A 16 -12.60 -1.54 -4.05
C GLY A 16 -12.06 -1.20 -5.43
N THR A 17 -11.12 -0.27 -5.52
CA THR A 17 -10.32 -0.06 -6.73
C THR A 17 -9.56 -1.36 -6.97
N GLN A 18 -10.16 -2.28 -7.73
CA GLN A 18 -9.48 -3.49 -8.15
C GLN A 18 -8.28 -3.04 -8.96
N SER A 19 -7.08 -3.32 -8.46
CA SER A 19 -5.85 -3.20 -9.22
C SER A 19 -6.01 -4.08 -10.45
N THR A 20 -6.32 -3.47 -11.60
CA THR A 20 -6.39 -4.15 -12.90
C THR A 20 -4.97 -4.49 -13.33
N LYS A 21 -4.36 -5.47 -12.68
CA LYS A 21 -3.17 -6.12 -13.24
C LYS A 21 -3.67 -7.22 -14.16
N PRO A 22 -3.63 -7.05 -15.50
CA PRO A 22 -3.83 -8.19 -16.37
C PRO A 22 -2.73 -9.20 -16.06
N VAL A 23 -3.11 -10.37 -15.54
CA VAL A 23 -2.19 -11.51 -15.37
C VAL A 23 -2.06 -12.17 -16.73
N ASN A 24 -1.34 -11.51 -17.64
CA ASN A 24 -0.95 -12.13 -18.89
C ASN A 24 0.52 -12.54 -18.78
N THR A 25 0.81 -13.83 -18.87
CA THR A 25 2.17 -14.38 -18.69
C THR A 25 3.16 -13.76 -19.70
N GLU A 26 2.67 -13.35 -20.87
CA GLU A 26 3.41 -12.63 -21.91
C GLU A 26 3.78 -11.18 -21.52
N SER A 27 3.06 -10.57 -20.57
CA SER A 27 3.31 -9.20 -20.08
C SER A 27 4.41 -9.10 -19.01
N ILE A 28 4.95 -10.23 -18.57
CA ILE A 28 6.06 -10.31 -17.60
C ILE A 28 7.40 -10.00 -18.27
N GLU A 29 7.55 -10.30 -19.57
CA GLU A 29 8.78 -10.09 -20.33
C GLU A 29 8.96 -8.63 -20.78
N ALA A 30 7.86 -7.92 -21.05
CA ALA A 30 7.86 -6.53 -21.52
C ALA A 30 8.24 -5.48 -20.45
N MET A 31 8.35 -5.87 -19.17
CA MET A 31 8.75 -4.99 -18.05
C MET A 31 10.04 -5.46 -17.35
N THR A 32 10.96 -6.05 -18.11
CA THR A 32 12.35 -6.28 -17.68
C THR A 32 13.14 -4.97 -17.61
N LYS A 33 14.38 -4.99 -17.07
CA LYS A 33 15.31 -3.86 -16.82
C LYS A 33 15.23 -2.65 -17.77
N ALA A 34 14.87 -2.86 -19.04
CA ALA A 34 14.71 -1.80 -20.05
C ALA A 34 13.72 -0.69 -19.64
N THR A 35 12.65 -1.01 -18.91
CA THR A 35 11.69 -0.01 -18.42
C THR A 35 11.93 0.43 -16.98
N ASP A 36 12.73 -0.34 -16.23
CA ASP A 36 12.99 -0.10 -14.81
C ASP A 36 14.19 0.82 -14.64
N ARG A 37 13.98 2.10 -14.94
CA ARG A 37 14.98 3.14 -14.71
C ARG A 37 15.24 3.32 -13.22
N MET A 38 16.47 3.69 -12.88
CA MET A 38 16.79 4.15 -11.52
C MET A 38 16.15 5.52 -11.28
N VAL A 39 15.64 5.72 -10.07
CA VAL A 39 15.10 6.99 -9.60
C VAL A 39 15.76 7.37 -8.29
N LYS A 40 16.03 8.67 -8.14
CA LYS A 40 16.54 9.23 -6.89
C LYS A 40 15.40 9.74 -6.04
N GLY A 41 15.49 9.53 -4.75
CA GLY A 41 14.45 9.94 -3.82
C GLY A 41 14.81 9.71 -2.38
N ILE A 42 13.92 10.19 -1.51
CA ILE A 42 14.08 10.10 -0.05
C ILE A 42 13.17 9.00 0.46
N PHE A 43 13.75 8.02 1.16
CA PHE A 43 13.00 7.01 1.89
C PHE A 43 12.44 7.60 3.19
N LYS A 44 11.19 7.26 3.51
CA LYS A 44 10.52 7.65 4.76
C LYS A 44 9.88 6.46 5.45
N ASN A 45 10.16 6.30 6.75
CA ASN A 45 9.47 5.36 7.62
C ASN A 45 8.28 6.05 8.30
N LEU A 46 7.08 5.85 7.74
CA LEU A 46 5.85 6.47 8.22
C LEU A 46 5.26 5.75 9.44
N GLU A 47 5.53 4.46 9.58
CA GLU A 47 5.09 3.66 10.73
C GLU A 47 5.92 3.99 11.98
N CYS A 48 7.24 4.05 11.84
CA CYS A 48 8.18 4.35 12.91
C CYS A 48 9.17 5.46 12.48
N PRO A 49 8.81 6.74 12.64
CA PRO A 49 9.69 7.85 12.29
C PRO A 49 11.05 7.77 13.01
N ASN A 50 12.12 8.15 12.30
CA ASN A 50 13.52 8.09 12.74
C ASN A 50 14.08 6.67 12.95
N GLN A 51 13.37 5.61 12.56
CA GLN A 51 13.86 4.24 12.62
C GLN A 51 14.16 3.68 11.23
N PRO A 52 15.20 2.85 11.07
CA PRO A 52 15.49 2.21 9.79
C PRO A 52 14.35 1.29 9.36
N GLY A 53 14.14 1.19 8.05
CA GLY A 53 13.15 0.31 7.44
C GLY A 53 13.80 -0.74 6.55
N PHE A 54 13.27 -1.96 6.58
CA PHE A 54 13.67 -3.03 5.66
C PHE A 54 12.65 -3.16 4.54
N VAL A 55 13.12 -3.13 3.30
CA VAL A 55 12.30 -3.39 2.10
C VAL A 55 12.81 -4.66 1.43
N GLY A 56 11.94 -5.68 1.42
CA GLY A 56 12.14 -6.94 0.72
C GLY A 56 11.00 -7.19 -0.25
N CYS A 57 11.26 -7.18 -1.55
CA CYS A 57 10.21 -7.36 -2.55
C CYS A 57 10.70 -8.12 -3.79
N ARG A 58 9.79 -8.93 -4.35
CA ARG A 58 9.98 -9.61 -5.63
C ARG A 58 8.93 -9.10 -6.60
N MET A 59 9.34 -8.33 -7.60
CA MET A 59 8.40 -7.74 -8.57
C MET A 59 7.82 -8.79 -9.51
N TYR A 60 8.67 -9.73 -9.97
CA TYR A 60 8.29 -10.73 -10.94
C TYR A 60 8.78 -12.12 -10.54
N LYS A 61 8.02 -13.15 -10.93
CA LYS A 61 8.41 -14.54 -10.73
C LYS A 61 9.69 -14.81 -11.53
N GLY A 62 10.70 -15.41 -10.88
CA GLY A 62 11.98 -15.73 -11.51
C GLY A 62 13.05 -14.62 -11.43
N GLN A 63 12.70 -13.39 -11.03
CA GLN A 63 13.68 -12.33 -10.77
C GLN A 63 14.29 -12.43 -9.37
N PRO A 64 15.53 -11.95 -9.15
CA PRO A 64 16.11 -11.79 -7.83
C PRO A 64 15.21 -10.94 -6.91
N ILE A 65 15.22 -11.27 -5.63
CA ILE A 65 14.51 -10.48 -4.62
C ILE A 65 15.33 -9.21 -4.36
N PHE A 66 14.69 -8.04 -4.43
CA PHE A 66 15.29 -6.81 -3.94
C PHE A 66 15.21 -6.82 -2.41
N GLN A 67 16.35 -6.64 -1.74
CA GLN A 67 16.44 -6.55 -0.29
C GLN A 67 17.42 -5.46 0.09
N LYS A 68 16.95 -4.44 0.83
CA LYS A 68 17.80 -3.37 1.35
C LYS A 68 17.23 -2.79 2.65
N TRP A 69 18.13 -2.45 3.56
CA TRP A 69 17.84 -1.58 4.71
C TRP A 69 18.04 -0.12 4.32
N PHE A 70 17.09 0.73 4.69
CA PHE A 70 17.13 2.17 4.50
C PHE A 70 17.11 2.87 5.85
N GLN A 71 17.90 3.94 5.99
CA GLN A 71 17.72 4.88 7.09
C GLN A 71 16.54 5.81 6.79
N ASP A 72 15.79 6.21 7.82
CA ASP A 72 14.70 7.17 7.63
C ASP A 72 15.26 8.53 7.21
N GLY A 73 14.77 9.07 6.08
CA GLY A 73 15.32 10.25 5.45
C GLY A 73 16.53 10.01 4.55
N GLU A 74 16.97 8.76 4.33
CA GLU A 74 18.05 8.44 3.40
C GLU A 74 17.68 8.83 1.97
N GLU A 75 18.56 9.57 1.31
CA GLU A 75 18.53 9.71 -0.15
C GLU A 75 19.11 8.43 -0.76
N ALA A 76 18.31 7.75 -1.58
CA ALA A 76 18.70 6.52 -2.23
C ALA A 76 18.33 6.55 -3.71
N GLU A 77 19.14 5.85 -4.49
CA GLU A 77 18.87 5.54 -5.88
C GLU A 77 18.39 4.08 -5.97
N ILE A 78 17.15 3.88 -6.41
CA ILE A 78 16.50 2.57 -6.48
C ILE A 78 15.76 2.40 -7.81
N PRO A 79 15.46 1.16 -8.24
CA PRO A 79 14.64 0.95 -9.41
C PRO A 79 13.24 1.56 -9.24
N LEU A 80 12.69 2.15 -10.30
CA LEU A 80 11.34 2.74 -10.31
C LEU A 80 10.27 1.74 -9.85
N SER A 81 10.42 0.46 -10.21
CA SER A 81 9.53 -0.61 -9.76
C SER A 81 9.52 -0.76 -8.23
N VAL A 82 10.68 -0.61 -7.58
CA VAL A 82 10.85 -0.66 -6.14
C VAL A 82 10.25 0.58 -5.48
N ALA A 83 10.52 1.77 -6.01
CA ALA A 83 9.91 3.01 -5.53
C ALA A 83 8.36 2.93 -5.57
N ARG A 84 7.82 2.45 -6.70
CA ARG A 84 6.37 2.22 -6.86
C ARG A 84 5.85 1.18 -5.86
N HIS A 85 6.57 0.09 -5.66
CA HIS A 85 6.19 -0.93 -4.70
C HIS A 85 6.16 -0.39 -3.26
N ILE A 86 7.16 0.41 -2.88
CA ILE A 86 7.20 1.08 -1.58
C ILE A 86 5.93 1.91 -1.38
N ASN A 87 5.58 2.75 -2.35
CA ASN A 87 4.44 3.66 -2.23
C ASN A 87 3.08 2.94 -2.28
N GLU A 88 2.91 1.92 -3.12
CA GLU A 88 1.61 1.29 -3.36
C GLU A 88 1.32 0.06 -2.48
N ASN A 89 2.35 -0.70 -2.08
CA ASN A 89 2.16 -2.04 -1.51
C ASN A 89 2.67 -2.21 -0.07
N THR A 90 3.30 -1.18 0.52
CA THR A 90 3.80 -1.27 1.90
C THR A 90 2.77 -0.85 2.96
N SER A 91 1.48 -0.87 2.62
CA SER A 91 0.39 -0.61 3.55
C SER A 91 -0.18 -1.87 4.20
N TYR A 92 -0.84 -1.73 5.36
CA TYR A 92 -1.65 -2.79 5.97
C TYR A 92 -2.92 -2.22 6.60
N ASN A 93 -3.94 -3.07 6.75
CA ASN A 93 -5.19 -2.69 7.40
C ASN A 93 -5.13 -2.97 8.89
N VAL A 94 -5.45 -1.96 9.70
CA VAL A 94 -5.69 -2.09 11.13
C VAL A 94 -7.19 -2.22 11.34
N ASN A 95 -7.61 -3.38 11.83
CA ASN A 95 -9.00 -3.64 12.21
C ASN A 95 -9.20 -3.20 13.66
N GLY A 96 -10.22 -2.37 13.92
CA GLY A 96 -10.66 -2.02 15.26
C GLY A 96 -11.96 -2.73 15.61
N TYR A 97 -12.12 -3.12 16.87
CA TYR A 97 -13.43 -3.48 17.43
C TYR A 97 -13.87 -2.35 18.36
N LEU A 98 -15.11 -1.92 18.21
CA LEU A 98 -15.75 -0.94 19.09
C LEU A 98 -16.74 -1.67 19.99
N LEU A 99 -16.84 -1.23 21.24
CA LEU A 99 -17.90 -1.69 22.12
C LEU A 99 -19.14 -0.83 21.88
N ASP A 100 -20.28 -1.46 21.59
CA ASP A 100 -21.56 -0.75 21.57
C ASP A 100 -22.09 -0.49 23.00
N SER A 101 -23.20 0.25 23.09
CA SER A 101 -23.89 0.54 24.35
C SER A 101 -24.41 -0.72 25.07
N ASP A 102 -24.58 -1.82 24.34
CA ASP A 102 -25.12 -3.09 24.83
C ASP A 102 -24.01 -4.08 25.20
N GLY A 103 -22.74 -3.66 25.10
CA GLY A 103 -21.56 -4.46 25.47
C GLY A 103 -21.11 -5.45 24.39
N ASN A 104 -21.65 -5.40 23.17
CA ASN A 104 -21.20 -6.23 22.06
C ASN A 104 -20.05 -5.57 21.30
N TYR A 105 -19.14 -6.41 20.78
CA TYR A 105 -18.05 -5.96 19.91
C TYR A 105 -18.55 -5.81 18.48
N VAL A 106 -18.63 -4.57 18.01
CA VAL A 106 -18.94 -4.25 16.61
C VAL A 106 -17.64 -3.99 15.86
N LYS A 107 -17.53 -4.43 14.61
CA LYS A 107 -16.37 -4.09 13.77
C LYS A 107 -16.37 -2.57 13.54
N GLY A 108 -15.34 -1.89 14.06
CA GLY A 108 -15.08 -0.50 13.75
C GLY A 108 -14.61 -0.34 12.31
N ALA A 109 -14.71 0.89 11.77
CA ALA A 109 -14.12 1.20 10.48
C ALA A 109 -12.60 0.97 10.53
N GLY A 110 -12.11 0.00 9.77
CA GLY A 110 -10.68 -0.26 9.66
C GLY A 110 -9.97 0.93 9.02
N ARG A 111 -8.70 1.14 9.40
CA ARG A 111 -7.83 2.14 8.77
C ARG A 111 -6.68 1.47 8.04
N THR A 112 -6.32 1.98 6.87
CA THR A 112 -5.11 1.55 6.18
C THR A 112 -3.94 2.39 6.68
N VAL A 113 -2.89 1.74 7.16
CA VAL A 113 -1.65 2.35 7.62
C VAL A 113 -0.56 2.10 6.57
N GLN A 114 0.00 3.17 6.03
CA GLN A 114 1.17 3.10 5.15
C GLN A 114 2.44 2.95 6.00
N ARG A 115 3.30 1.96 5.69
CA ARG A 115 4.56 1.78 6.43
C ARG A 115 5.65 2.69 5.92
N TYR A 116 5.85 2.71 4.61
CA TYR A 116 6.96 3.40 3.99
C TYR A 116 6.50 4.32 2.86
N ALA A 117 7.28 5.35 2.59
CA ALA A 117 7.13 6.19 1.40
C ALA A 117 8.50 6.43 0.76
N PHE A 118 8.49 6.60 -0.55
CA PHE A 118 9.64 7.01 -1.34
C PHE A 118 9.26 8.24 -2.16
N ASN A 119 9.80 9.38 -1.74
CA ASN A 119 9.54 10.66 -2.38
C ASN A 119 10.62 10.91 -3.44
N SER A 120 10.25 10.76 -4.71
CA SER A 120 11.20 10.98 -5.81
C SER A 120 11.61 12.45 -5.89
N LEU A 121 12.91 12.68 -6.08
CA LEU A 121 13.49 14.02 -6.31
C LEU A 121 13.44 14.41 -7.79
N ASP A 122 13.12 13.47 -8.68
CA ASP A 122 13.16 13.64 -10.13
C ASP A 122 11.93 14.39 -10.68
N PHE A 123 10.88 14.57 -9.87
CA PHE A 123 9.66 15.27 -10.23
C PHE A 123 9.45 16.49 -9.32
N LYS A 124 9.98 17.65 -9.75
CA LYS A 124 9.65 18.96 -9.18
C LYS A 124 8.89 19.80 -10.21
#